data_AF-A0A9D5JAJ7-F1
#
_entry.id   AF-A0A9D5JAJ7-F1
#
_cell.length_a   1.000
_cell.length_b   1.000
_cell.length_c   1.000
_cell.angle_alpha   90.00
_cell.angle_beta   90.00
_cell.angle_gamma   90.00
#
_symmetry.space_group_name_H-M   'P 1'
#
loop_
_entity.id
_entity.type
_entity.pdbx_description
1 polymer ?
#
loop_
_entity_poly.entity_id
_entity_poly.type
_entity_poly.pdbx_seq_one_letter_code
_entity_poly.pdbx_strand_id
1 'polypeptide(L)'
;MIAVRTGGYAASSDDDEVMVDSDYTFGISEYTTMPWSFERDLERFPALGARAIELCEQKLSEDAAQRRDQLDRLTNSGLTVGSVQGKLHTVFPDNMNPMPEKPEERSARFRTTIEHLAPAVPDAPFVVNTGQAPKGNVEEAWSVAVREFRELCTFAAEHGVRIALEPLNPQVMNKDTFVWSLPQALDMLRDVDHPAFGLCVDVWNLWQDPLLADHIRACGDRIFVVQVSDWRRPRSFLDRTIVGHGPIDMAGFVGAVDSMNFKGPYALEIFSKDVPDSLYDDDLNEVVSESKRGLDLAWQRRTR
;
A
#
# COMPACT_ATOMS: atom_id res chain seq x y z
N MET A 1 2.73 16.35 -59.09
CA MET A 1 4.07 16.64 -58.52
C MET A 1 3.88 17.40 -57.22
N ILE A 2 3.89 16.70 -56.09
CA ILE A 2 4.16 17.28 -54.77
C ILE A 2 5.08 16.26 -54.09
N ALA A 3 6.30 16.70 -53.81
CA ALA A 3 7.38 15.84 -53.34
C ALA A 3 7.20 15.49 -51.86
N VAL A 4 7.33 14.21 -51.57
CA VAL A 4 7.43 13.64 -50.22
C VAL A 4 8.82 13.99 -49.65
N ARG A 5 8.86 14.59 -48.45
CA ARG A 5 10.09 14.69 -47.65
C ARG A 5 10.02 13.68 -46.52
N THR A 6 10.75 12.58 -46.67
CA THR A 6 11.09 11.63 -45.61
C THR A 6 12.24 12.21 -44.78
N GLY A 7 11.96 12.68 -43.57
CA GLY A 7 12.97 13.02 -42.57
C GLY A 7 13.20 11.81 -41.66
N GLY A 8 14.36 11.17 -41.79
CA GLY A 8 14.80 10.13 -40.86
C GLY A 8 15.23 10.75 -39.53
N TYR A 9 14.74 10.20 -38.43
CA TYR A 9 15.33 10.43 -37.11
C TYR A 9 16.38 9.34 -36.89
N ALA A 10 17.64 9.78 -36.80
CA ALA A 10 18.74 8.95 -36.32
C ALA A 10 18.52 8.68 -34.84
N ALA A 11 18.62 7.40 -34.44
CA ALA A 11 18.72 7.02 -33.05
C ALA A 11 20.07 7.51 -32.50
N SER A 12 20.04 8.47 -31.57
CA SER A 12 21.18 8.73 -30.70
C SER A 12 21.08 7.77 -29.52
N SER A 13 21.86 6.71 -29.58
CA SER A 13 22.34 5.98 -28.40
C SER A 13 23.14 6.96 -27.54
N ASP A 14 22.73 7.15 -26.30
CA ASP A 14 23.56 7.44 -25.11
C ASP A 14 22.63 7.96 -24.00
N ASP A 15 21.77 7.08 -23.47
CA ASP A 15 21.16 7.27 -22.15
C ASP A 15 21.80 6.24 -21.21
N ASP A 16 23.06 6.47 -20.86
CA ASP A 16 23.59 5.93 -19.61
C ASP A 16 22.84 6.67 -18.48
N GLU A 17 21.67 6.14 -18.11
CA GLU A 17 20.88 6.59 -16.97
C GLU A 17 21.74 6.44 -15.71
N VAL A 18 22.38 7.54 -15.32
CA VAL A 18 22.98 7.69 -14.00
C VAL A 18 21.86 7.47 -12.99
N MET A 19 21.90 6.34 -12.29
CA MET A 19 21.04 6.05 -11.13
C MET A 19 21.29 7.14 -10.09
N VAL A 20 20.47 8.20 -10.13
CA VAL A 20 20.53 9.29 -9.15
C VAL A 20 20.05 8.72 -7.83
N ASP A 21 20.90 8.78 -6.81
CA ASP A 21 20.56 8.38 -5.44
C ASP A 21 19.39 9.27 -4.98
N SER A 22 18.19 8.68 -4.99
CA SER A 22 16.95 9.37 -4.63
C SER A 22 16.83 9.39 -3.11
N ASP A 23 16.51 10.55 -2.53
CA ASP A 23 16.42 10.75 -1.08
C ASP A 23 15.19 10.10 -0.40
N TYR A 24 14.39 9.32 -1.15
CA TYR A 24 13.29 8.53 -0.61
C TYR A 24 13.69 7.07 -0.37
N THR A 25 12.99 6.41 0.54
CA THR A 25 13.15 4.97 0.78
C THR A 25 12.25 4.18 -0.15
N PHE A 26 12.81 3.43 -1.08
CA PHE A 26 12.05 2.48 -1.90
C PHE A 26 11.71 1.23 -1.07
N GLY A 27 10.43 0.86 -1.04
CA GLY A 27 9.94 -0.37 -0.43
C GLY A 27 9.18 -1.23 -1.42
N ILE A 28 9.03 -2.52 -1.11
CA ILE A 28 8.20 -3.44 -1.89
C ILE A 28 7.16 -4.06 -0.96
N SER A 29 5.89 -3.98 -1.33
CA SER A 29 4.84 -4.78 -0.73
C SER A 29 4.93 -6.20 -1.25
N GLU A 30 4.85 -7.16 -0.34
CA GLU A 30 4.82 -8.57 -0.69
C GLU A 30 3.61 -8.94 -1.58
N TYR A 31 2.58 -8.09 -1.65
CA TYR A 31 1.52 -8.24 -2.65
C TYR A 31 2.06 -8.15 -4.09
N THR A 32 3.03 -7.27 -4.37
CA THR A 32 3.68 -7.15 -5.70
C THR A 32 4.32 -8.46 -6.13
N THR A 33 4.87 -9.20 -5.18
CA THR A 33 5.59 -10.44 -5.43
C THR A 33 4.86 -11.65 -4.87
N MET A 34 3.52 -11.63 -4.81
CA MET A 34 2.75 -12.74 -4.23
C MET A 34 3.14 -14.15 -4.73
N PRO A 35 3.53 -14.34 -6.00
CA PRO A 35 4.03 -15.64 -6.47
C PRO A 35 5.32 -16.14 -5.81
N TRP A 36 6.15 -15.25 -5.26
CA TRP A 36 7.35 -15.61 -4.52
C TRP A 36 7.02 -16.05 -3.09
N SER A 37 7.87 -16.91 -2.53
CA SER A 37 7.84 -17.19 -1.10
C SER A 37 8.44 -16.03 -0.32
N PHE A 38 8.04 -15.91 0.95
CA PHE A 38 8.63 -14.96 1.90
C PHE A 38 10.17 -14.98 1.88
N GLU A 39 10.77 -16.17 1.86
CA GLU A 39 12.23 -16.31 1.86
C GLU A 39 12.88 -15.73 0.61
N ARG A 40 12.20 -15.88 -0.53
CA ARG A 40 12.65 -15.33 -1.80
C ARG A 40 12.49 -13.82 -1.83
N ASP A 41 11.45 -13.26 -1.21
CA ASP A 41 11.33 -11.80 -1.04
C ASP A 41 12.50 -11.23 -0.27
N LEU A 42 12.84 -11.81 0.89
CA LEU A 42 13.97 -11.37 1.71
C LEU A 42 15.31 -11.46 0.96
N GLU A 43 15.50 -12.46 0.09
CA GLU A 43 16.70 -12.58 -0.73
C GLU A 43 16.75 -11.54 -1.86
N ARG A 44 15.62 -11.29 -2.53
CA ARG A 44 15.60 -10.52 -3.79
C ARG A 44 15.40 -9.02 -3.58
N PHE A 45 14.65 -8.60 -2.55
CA PHE A 45 14.31 -7.19 -2.34
C PHE A 45 15.54 -6.27 -2.26
N PRO A 46 16.60 -6.60 -1.50
CA PRO A 46 17.81 -5.76 -1.47
C PRO A 46 18.51 -5.66 -2.83
N ALA A 47 18.53 -6.75 -3.60
CA ALA A 47 19.12 -6.77 -4.94
C ALA A 47 18.31 -5.94 -5.95
N LEU A 48 17.02 -5.73 -5.69
CA LEU A 48 16.11 -4.88 -6.47
C LEU A 48 16.10 -3.42 -5.97
N GLY A 49 17.00 -3.07 -5.04
CA GLY A 49 17.15 -1.71 -4.53
C GLY A 49 16.16 -1.34 -3.43
N ALA A 50 15.33 -2.27 -2.96
CA ALA A 50 14.41 -2.02 -1.85
C ALA A 50 15.16 -2.02 -0.51
N ARG A 51 14.79 -1.07 0.35
CA ARG A 51 15.29 -0.95 1.72
C ARG A 51 14.20 -1.19 2.75
N ALA A 52 12.96 -1.33 2.29
CA ALA A 52 11.82 -1.63 3.12
C ALA A 52 10.93 -2.72 2.51
N ILE A 53 10.17 -3.36 3.37
CA ILE A 53 9.18 -4.37 3.06
C ILE A 53 7.85 -3.96 3.68
N GLU A 54 6.76 -4.07 2.92
CA GLU A 54 5.44 -4.20 3.51
C GLU A 54 5.11 -5.70 3.63
N LEU A 55 5.03 -6.15 4.88
CA LEU A 55 4.92 -7.56 5.24
C LEU A 55 3.47 -8.04 5.09
N CYS A 56 3.24 -9.07 4.30
CA CYS A 56 1.95 -9.74 4.17
C CYS A 56 1.91 -10.97 5.10
N GLU A 57 1.04 -10.96 6.10
CA GLU A 57 0.82 -12.11 7.00
C GLU A 57 0.49 -13.40 6.23
N GLN A 58 -0.12 -13.28 5.04
CA GLN A 58 -0.43 -14.40 4.16
C GLN A 58 0.80 -15.21 3.72
N LYS A 59 2.00 -14.62 3.65
CA LYS A 59 3.24 -15.32 3.29
C LYS A 59 3.92 -16.03 4.47
N LEU A 60 3.47 -15.75 5.69
CA LEU A 60 4.00 -16.38 6.89
C LEU A 60 3.37 -17.76 7.13
N SER A 61 4.18 -18.67 7.67
CA SER A 61 3.76 -20.02 8.03
C SER A 61 2.68 -20.00 9.13
N GLU A 62 1.72 -20.93 9.04
CA GLU A 62 0.76 -21.19 10.12
C GLU A 62 1.41 -21.92 11.30
N ASP A 63 2.54 -22.60 11.07
CA ASP A 63 3.31 -23.22 12.14
C ASP A 63 4.05 -22.14 12.95
N ALA A 64 3.77 -22.08 14.26
CA ALA A 64 4.29 -21.02 15.11
C ALA A 64 5.82 -21.02 15.23
N ALA A 65 6.50 -22.16 15.09
CA ALA A 65 7.96 -22.21 15.15
C ALA A 65 8.58 -21.72 13.84
N GLN A 66 8.05 -22.15 12.70
CA GLN A 66 8.48 -21.68 11.39
C GLN A 66 8.21 -20.18 11.19
N ARG A 67 7.05 -19.69 11.63
CA ARG A 67 6.74 -18.26 11.59
C ARG A 67 7.73 -17.43 12.40
N ARG A 68 8.13 -17.90 13.59
CA ARG A 68 9.16 -17.22 14.37
C ARG A 68 10.50 -17.19 13.64
N ASP A 69 10.92 -18.30 13.02
CA ASP A 69 12.13 -18.33 12.19
C ASP A 69 12.05 -17.33 11.02
N GLN A 70 10.91 -17.26 10.33
CA GLN A 70 10.68 -16.27 9.27
C GLN A 70 10.82 -14.82 9.78
N LEU A 71 10.20 -14.50 10.92
CA LEU A 71 10.27 -13.16 11.52
C LEU A 71 11.67 -12.82 12.05
N ASP A 72 12.40 -13.79 12.61
CA ASP A 72 13.79 -13.62 13.01
C ASP A 72 14.67 -13.34 11.77
N ARG A 73 14.42 -14.02 10.66
CA ARG A 73 15.13 -13.77 9.39
C ARG A 73 14.83 -12.38 8.83
N LEU A 74 13.58 -11.92 8.90
CA LEU A 74 13.22 -10.56 8.52
C LEU A 74 13.95 -9.53 9.36
N THR A 75 13.98 -9.70 10.68
CA THR A 75 14.68 -8.80 11.61
C THR A 75 16.18 -8.71 11.28
N ASN A 76 16.78 -9.81 10.81
CA ASN A 76 18.20 -9.88 10.43
C ASN A 76 18.48 -9.55 8.95
N SER A 77 17.45 -9.27 8.14
CA SER A 77 17.61 -9.02 6.69
C SER A 77 18.19 -7.64 6.37
N GLY A 78 18.09 -6.69 7.31
CA GLY A 78 18.41 -5.28 7.08
C GLY A 78 17.32 -4.48 6.36
N LEU A 79 16.19 -5.10 6.02
CA LEU A 79 14.99 -4.41 5.52
C LEU A 79 14.23 -3.79 6.70
N THR A 80 13.78 -2.55 6.52
CA THR A 80 12.83 -1.91 7.44
C THR A 80 11.41 -2.41 7.14
N VAL A 81 10.61 -2.71 8.16
CA VAL A 81 9.20 -3.02 7.95
C VAL A 81 8.42 -1.71 7.85
N GLY A 82 7.98 -1.37 6.63
CA GLY A 82 7.25 -0.13 6.35
C GLY A 82 5.80 -0.17 6.84
N SER A 83 5.19 -1.35 6.75
CA SER A 83 3.79 -1.61 7.09
C SER A 83 3.55 -3.13 7.15
N VAL A 84 2.41 -3.51 7.73
CA VAL A 84 1.94 -4.91 7.79
C VAL A 84 0.54 -5.01 7.19
N GLN A 85 0.37 -5.94 6.27
CA GLN A 85 -0.89 -6.36 5.68
C GLN A 85 -1.36 -7.65 6.36
N GLY A 86 -2.39 -7.57 7.20
CA GLY A 86 -3.00 -8.72 7.85
C GLY A 86 -3.82 -9.58 6.88
N LYS A 87 -3.98 -10.88 7.17
CA LYS A 87 -4.89 -11.77 6.42
C LYS A 87 -6.32 -11.24 6.45
N LEU A 88 -6.72 -10.75 7.62
CA LEU A 88 -7.94 -9.99 7.85
C LEU A 88 -7.54 -8.54 8.13
N HIS A 89 -8.12 -7.58 7.40
CA HIS A 89 -7.82 -6.15 7.59
C HIS A 89 -9.08 -5.25 7.68
N THR A 90 -10.30 -5.79 7.62
CA THR A 90 -11.55 -4.99 7.61
C THR A 90 -12.36 -4.99 8.93
N VAL A 91 -13.15 -3.95 9.22
CA VAL A 91 -14.07 -3.98 10.39
C VAL A 91 -15.31 -4.81 10.09
N PHE A 92 -15.80 -4.73 8.85
CA PHE A 92 -16.94 -5.47 8.33
C PHE A 92 -16.49 -6.43 7.22
N PRO A 93 -17.33 -7.41 6.82
CA PRO A 93 -17.04 -8.27 5.68
C PRO A 93 -16.70 -7.50 4.39
N ASP A 94 -15.79 -8.07 3.61
CA ASP A 94 -15.46 -7.67 2.25
C ASP A 94 -15.48 -8.92 1.34
N ASN A 95 -15.15 -8.78 0.06
CA ASN A 95 -15.12 -9.89 -0.89
C ASN A 95 -14.03 -10.92 -0.57
N MET A 96 -12.90 -10.50 0.00
CA MET A 96 -11.75 -11.35 0.28
C MET A 96 -11.94 -12.16 1.57
N ASN A 97 -12.62 -11.56 2.54
CA ASN A 97 -12.83 -12.04 3.90
C ASN A 97 -14.31 -11.87 4.28
N PRO A 98 -15.21 -12.72 3.74
CA PRO A 98 -16.63 -12.64 4.08
C PRO A 98 -16.93 -13.03 5.54
N MET A 99 -15.98 -13.71 6.20
CA MET A 99 -16.10 -14.19 7.57
C MET A 99 -14.87 -13.83 8.42
N PRO A 100 -15.02 -13.63 9.74
CA PRO A 100 -16.30 -13.58 10.47
C PRO A 100 -17.11 -12.31 10.14
N GLU A 101 -18.43 -12.37 10.33
CA GLU A 101 -19.33 -11.25 10.03
C GLU A 101 -19.28 -10.14 11.09
N LYS A 102 -19.07 -10.52 12.35
CA LYS A 102 -19.20 -9.60 13.48
C LYS A 102 -17.93 -8.77 13.66
N PRO A 103 -18.04 -7.43 13.77
CA PRO A 103 -16.90 -6.54 14.01
C PRO A 103 -16.03 -6.97 15.19
N GLU A 104 -16.64 -7.45 16.27
CA GLU A 104 -15.96 -7.79 17.53
C GLU A 104 -15.09 -9.06 17.35
N GLU A 105 -15.57 -10.00 16.54
CA GLU A 105 -14.83 -11.21 16.17
C GLU A 105 -13.67 -10.86 15.22
N ARG A 106 -13.86 -9.90 14.31
CA ARG A 106 -12.82 -9.37 13.42
C ARG A 106 -11.75 -8.59 14.20
N SER A 107 -12.15 -7.71 15.11
CA SER A 107 -11.26 -6.99 16.02
C SER A 107 -10.44 -7.93 16.89
N ALA A 108 -11.01 -9.06 17.35
CA ALA A 108 -10.24 -10.09 18.04
C ALA A 108 -9.15 -10.69 17.14
N ARG A 109 -9.42 -10.91 15.85
CA ARG A 109 -8.40 -11.38 14.88
C ARG A 109 -7.30 -10.35 14.65
N PHE A 110 -7.64 -9.07 14.54
CA PHE A 110 -6.62 -8.01 14.45
C PHE A 110 -5.67 -8.03 15.65
N ARG A 111 -6.22 -8.14 16.87
CA ARG A 111 -5.42 -8.22 18.09
C ARG A 111 -4.49 -9.44 18.08
N THR A 112 -4.99 -10.61 17.68
CA THR A 112 -4.17 -11.81 17.53
C THR A 112 -3.05 -11.64 16.50
N THR A 113 -3.32 -11.00 15.36
CA THR A 113 -2.30 -10.70 14.35
C THR A 113 -1.24 -9.74 14.92
N ILE A 114 -1.65 -8.69 15.64
CA ILE A 114 -0.73 -7.76 16.32
C ILE A 114 0.13 -8.50 17.35
N GLU A 115 -0.46 -9.32 18.23
CA GLU A 115 0.28 -10.09 19.25
C GLU A 115 1.38 -10.96 18.62
N HIS A 116 1.08 -11.58 17.47
CA HIS A 116 2.02 -12.46 16.79
C HIS A 116 3.16 -11.71 16.09
N LEU A 117 2.88 -10.53 15.54
CA LEU A 117 3.80 -9.85 14.62
C LEU A 117 4.52 -8.68 15.27
N ALA A 118 3.89 -7.96 16.19
CA ALA A 118 4.45 -6.77 16.85
C ALA A 118 5.87 -6.95 17.41
N PRO A 119 6.24 -8.09 18.04
CA PRO A 119 7.60 -8.30 18.55
C PRO A 119 8.70 -8.19 17.49
N ALA A 120 8.38 -8.48 16.22
CA ALA A 120 9.32 -8.46 15.10
C ALA A 120 9.19 -7.21 14.21
N VAL A 121 8.14 -6.40 14.41
CA VAL A 121 7.82 -5.24 13.56
C VAL A 121 7.54 -3.98 14.40
N PRO A 122 8.48 -3.57 15.28
CA PRO A 122 8.26 -2.42 16.15
C PRO A 122 7.96 -1.16 15.35
N ASP A 123 7.05 -0.33 15.85
CA ASP A 123 6.55 0.90 15.26
C ASP A 123 5.84 0.75 13.89
N ALA A 124 5.74 -0.46 13.35
CA ALA A 124 5.12 -0.68 12.04
C ALA A 124 3.61 -0.40 12.11
N PRO A 125 3.05 0.32 11.12
CA PRO A 125 1.62 0.46 10.96
C PRO A 125 1.00 -0.82 10.36
N PHE A 126 -0.08 -1.30 10.96
CA PHE A 126 -0.94 -2.35 10.42
C PHE A 126 -2.03 -1.68 9.57
N VAL A 127 -2.08 -2.04 8.29
CA VAL A 127 -3.07 -1.51 7.36
C VAL A 127 -4.43 -2.13 7.65
N VAL A 128 -5.45 -1.29 7.75
CA VAL A 128 -6.85 -1.69 7.96
C VAL A 128 -7.76 -0.93 7.01
N ASN A 129 -8.93 -1.51 6.73
CA ASN A 129 -9.98 -0.92 5.92
C ASN A 129 -11.32 -1.08 6.66
N THR A 130 -12.41 -0.57 6.09
CA THR A 130 -13.70 -0.65 6.78
C THR A 130 -14.50 -1.90 6.46
N GLY A 131 -14.39 -2.45 5.24
CA GLY A 131 -15.36 -3.43 4.75
C GLY A 131 -16.66 -2.75 4.31
N GLN A 132 -17.60 -3.53 3.79
CA GLN A 132 -18.89 -2.99 3.34
C GLN A 132 -19.78 -2.58 4.52
N ALA A 133 -20.49 -1.46 4.41
CA ALA A 133 -21.48 -1.07 5.41
C ALA A 133 -22.64 -2.10 5.44
N PRO A 134 -22.94 -2.73 6.59
CA PRO A 134 -24.01 -3.71 6.67
C PRO A 134 -25.35 -3.13 6.20
N LYS A 135 -26.01 -3.80 5.24
CA LYS A 135 -27.27 -3.36 4.62
C LYS A 135 -27.20 -1.94 4.02
N GLY A 136 -26.00 -1.41 3.75
CA GLY A 136 -25.79 -0.04 3.29
C GLY A 136 -25.97 1.04 4.35
N ASN A 137 -26.10 0.68 5.64
CA ASN A 137 -26.25 1.66 6.72
C ASN A 137 -24.88 2.24 7.13
N VAL A 138 -24.42 3.25 6.38
CA VAL A 138 -23.10 3.87 6.61
C VAL A 138 -23.00 4.57 7.96
N GLU A 139 -24.08 5.19 8.46
CA GLU A 139 -24.06 5.90 9.75
C GLU A 139 -23.82 4.94 10.93
N GLU A 140 -24.51 3.80 10.93
CA GLU A 140 -24.31 2.75 11.93
C GLU A 140 -22.92 2.12 11.78
N ALA A 141 -22.51 1.80 10.54
CA ALA A 141 -21.21 1.24 10.25
C ALA A 141 -20.06 2.16 10.69
N TRP A 142 -20.20 3.47 10.48
CA TRP A 142 -19.25 4.48 10.92
C TRP A 142 -19.10 4.49 12.44
N SER A 143 -20.23 4.55 13.16
CA SER A 143 -20.23 4.57 14.63
C SER A 143 -19.55 3.33 15.23
N VAL A 144 -19.76 2.16 14.62
CA VAL A 144 -19.09 0.92 15.00
C VAL A 144 -17.60 0.95 14.65
N ALA A 145 -17.23 1.35 13.43
CA ALA A 145 -15.82 1.43 13.03
C ALA A 145 -15.01 2.37 13.91
N VAL A 146 -15.55 3.53 14.28
CA VAL A 146 -14.90 4.45 15.22
C VAL A 146 -14.63 3.78 16.57
N ARG A 147 -15.60 3.04 17.12
CA ARG A 147 -15.43 2.30 18.39
C ARG A 147 -14.35 1.23 18.25
N GLU A 148 -14.45 0.37 17.24
CA GLU A 148 -13.52 -0.75 17.02
C GLU A 148 -12.09 -0.26 16.76
N PHE A 149 -11.91 0.79 15.95
CA PHE A 149 -10.60 1.36 15.69
C PHE A 149 -10.00 2.02 16.93
N ARG A 150 -10.79 2.70 17.78
CA ARG A 150 -10.27 3.25 19.05
C ARG A 150 -9.72 2.16 19.96
N GLU A 151 -10.49 1.09 20.15
CA GLU A 151 -10.05 -0.06 20.96
C GLU A 151 -8.81 -0.74 20.35
N LEU A 152 -8.80 -0.93 19.04
CA LEU A 152 -7.66 -1.52 18.33
C LEU A 152 -6.40 -0.64 18.46
N CYS A 153 -6.53 0.68 18.33
CA CYS A 153 -5.41 1.60 18.46
C CYS A 153 -4.82 1.63 19.87
N THR A 154 -5.66 1.47 20.90
CA THR A 154 -5.20 1.35 22.29
C THR A 154 -4.36 0.09 22.43
N PHE A 155 -4.87 -1.04 21.95
CA PHE A 155 -4.17 -2.32 21.97
C PHE A 155 -2.86 -2.30 21.15
N ALA A 156 -2.89 -1.70 19.96
CA ALA A 156 -1.72 -1.54 19.09
C ALA A 156 -0.62 -0.73 19.79
N ALA A 157 -0.97 0.38 20.45
CA ALA A 157 -0.02 1.21 21.17
C ALA A 157 0.62 0.47 22.36
N GLU A 158 -0.13 -0.36 23.08
CA GLU A 158 0.40 -1.23 24.15
C GLU A 158 1.42 -2.25 23.63
N HIS A 159 1.33 -2.62 22.35
CA HIS A 159 2.24 -3.54 21.67
C HIS A 159 3.32 -2.82 20.84
N GLY A 160 3.41 -1.48 20.94
CA GLY A 160 4.44 -0.70 20.24
C GLY A 160 4.25 -0.64 18.73
N VAL A 161 3.01 -0.76 18.23
CA VAL A 161 2.69 -0.68 16.80
C VAL A 161 1.56 0.34 16.55
N ARG A 162 1.26 0.62 15.28
CA ARG A 162 0.28 1.63 14.86
C ARG A 162 -0.78 1.02 13.94
N ILE A 163 -1.86 1.76 13.69
CA ILE A 163 -2.93 1.39 12.77
C ILE A 163 -3.01 2.44 11.66
N ALA A 164 -3.12 2.00 10.41
CA ALA A 164 -3.26 2.87 9.25
C ALA A 164 -4.54 2.53 8.48
N LEU A 165 -5.52 3.43 8.47
CA LEU A 165 -6.73 3.28 7.67
C LEU A 165 -6.42 3.57 6.19
N GLU A 166 -6.73 2.62 5.32
CA GLU A 166 -6.64 2.78 3.89
C GLU A 166 -8.05 3.03 3.29
N PRO A 167 -8.35 4.25 2.81
CA PRO A 167 -9.50 4.48 1.95
C PRO A 167 -9.34 3.74 0.61
N LEU A 168 -10.32 2.92 0.24
CA LEU A 168 -10.25 2.11 -0.99
C LEU A 168 -10.90 2.79 -2.19
N ASN A 169 -10.62 2.30 -3.39
CA ASN A 169 -11.13 2.88 -4.63
C ASN A 169 -12.69 2.93 -4.65
N PRO A 170 -13.32 4.01 -5.17
CA PRO A 170 -14.78 4.12 -5.29
C PRO A 170 -15.44 2.97 -6.05
N GLN A 171 -14.69 2.24 -6.89
CA GLN A 171 -15.17 1.04 -7.58
C GLN A 171 -15.61 -0.08 -6.62
N VAL A 172 -15.15 -0.07 -5.37
CA VAL A 172 -15.46 -1.07 -4.35
C VAL A 172 -16.24 -0.52 -3.14
N MET A 173 -16.78 0.71 -3.21
CA MET A 173 -17.42 1.44 -2.09
C MET A 173 -18.69 0.82 -1.48
N ASN A 174 -19.16 -0.31 -1.99
CA ASN A 174 -20.32 -1.04 -1.44
C ASN A 174 -20.06 -2.55 -1.42
N LYS A 175 -18.80 -2.96 -1.60
CA LYS A 175 -18.39 -4.36 -1.61
C LYS A 175 -17.26 -4.60 -0.62
N ASP A 176 -16.30 -3.68 -0.56
CA ASP A 176 -15.07 -3.85 0.22
C ASP A 176 -14.77 -2.66 1.15
N THR A 177 -15.46 -1.52 0.98
CA THR A 177 -15.32 -0.37 1.87
C THR A 177 -16.61 0.43 1.96
N PHE A 178 -16.73 1.32 2.94
CA PHE A 178 -17.63 2.49 2.90
C PHE A 178 -16.84 3.82 3.02
N VAL A 179 -15.52 3.76 3.23
CA VAL A 179 -14.59 4.89 3.21
C VAL A 179 -13.72 4.77 1.96
N TRP A 180 -13.92 5.67 1.00
CA TRP A 180 -13.30 5.56 -0.34
C TRP A 180 -12.62 6.84 -0.82
N SER A 181 -12.45 7.82 0.07
CA SER A 181 -11.82 9.10 -0.24
C SER A 181 -11.03 9.63 0.96
N LEU A 182 -10.02 10.45 0.70
CA LEU A 182 -9.25 11.09 1.77
C LEU A 182 -10.09 12.01 2.67
N PRO A 183 -11.05 12.81 2.17
CA PRO A 183 -11.94 13.58 3.05
C PRO A 183 -12.70 12.71 4.07
N GLN A 184 -13.26 11.57 3.64
CA GLN A 184 -13.89 10.63 4.56
C GLN A 184 -12.87 10.01 5.54
N ALA A 185 -11.67 9.67 5.06
CA ALA A 185 -10.62 9.14 5.93
C ALA A 185 -10.17 10.18 6.99
N LEU A 186 -10.12 11.46 6.64
CA LEU A 186 -9.84 12.58 7.56
C LEU A 186 -10.97 12.77 8.59
N ASP A 187 -12.23 12.62 8.19
CA ASP A 187 -13.35 12.60 9.13
C ASP A 187 -13.24 11.42 10.10
N MET A 188 -12.88 10.22 9.62
CA MET A 188 -12.66 9.04 10.46
C MET A 188 -11.47 9.23 11.41
N LEU A 189 -10.37 9.84 10.95
CA LEU A 189 -9.23 10.20 11.81
C LEU A 189 -9.67 11.11 12.97
N ARG A 190 -10.44 12.16 12.68
CA ARG A 190 -10.96 13.10 13.68
C ARG A 190 -11.89 12.39 14.66
N ASP A 191 -12.73 11.49 14.16
CA ASP A 191 -13.71 10.80 15.01
C ASP A 191 -13.04 9.70 15.84
N VAL A 192 -12.02 9.01 15.36
CA VAL A 192 -11.24 8.04 16.14
C VAL A 192 -10.38 8.77 17.19
N ASP A 193 -9.71 9.86 16.80
CA ASP A 193 -8.90 10.73 17.66
C ASP A 193 -7.90 9.97 18.55
N HIS A 194 -7.03 9.17 17.95
CA HIS A 194 -6.00 8.42 18.66
C HIS A 194 -4.62 8.61 17.99
N PRO A 195 -3.53 8.84 18.74
CA PRO A 195 -2.20 9.09 18.16
C PRO A 195 -1.63 7.91 17.37
N ALA A 196 -2.04 6.68 17.71
CA ALA A 196 -1.66 5.48 16.96
C ALA A 196 -2.52 5.22 15.70
N PHE A 197 -3.49 6.08 15.39
CA PHE A 197 -4.33 5.97 14.20
C PHE A 197 -3.88 6.98 13.13
N GLY A 198 -3.49 6.46 11.97
CA GLY A 198 -3.08 7.24 10.80
C GLY A 198 -3.73 6.70 9.53
N LEU A 199 -3.18 7.12 8.39
CA LEU A 199 -3.68 6.76 7.06
C LEU A 199 -2.64 5.98 6.26
N CYS A 200 -3.13 5.03 5.48
CA CYS A 200 -2.44 4.53 4.31
C CYS A 200 -2.91 5.31 3.09
N VAL A 201 -1.97 5.95 2.40
CA VAL A 201 -2.22 6.69 1.16
C VAL A 201 -1.75 5.84 -0.01
N ASP A 202 -2.66 5.04 -0.55
CA ASP A 202 -2.45 4.29 -1.79
C ASP A 202 -2.92 5.11 -2.99
N VAL A 203 -1.99 5.38 -3.90
CA VAL A 203 -2.27 6.15 -5.12
C VAL A 203 -3.31 5.47 -6.01
N TRP A 204 -3.33 4.13 -6.10
CA TRP A 204 -4.28 3.43 -6.97
C TRP A 204 -5.72 3.59 -6.47
N ASN A 205 -5.90 3.65 -5.16
CA ASN A 205 -7.20 3.87 -4.54
C ASN A 205 -7.68 5.33 -4.65
N LEU A 206 -6.77 6.28 -4.86
CA LEU A 206 -7.05 7.71 -4.66
C LEU A 206 -6.83 8.60 -5.89
N TRP A 207 -6.15 8.14 -6.94
CA TRP A 207 -5.72 8.98 -8.08
C TRP A 207 -6.87 9.70 -8.81
N GLN A 208 -8.09 9.16 -8.76
CA GLN A 208 -9.26 9.77 -9.39
C GLN A 208 -9.72 11.08 -8.72
N ASP A 209 -9.23 11.38 -7.51
CA ASP A 209 -9.58 12.58 -6.77
C ASP A 209 -8.94 13.83 -7.41
N PRO A 210 -9.73 14.79 -7.94
CA PRO A 210 -9.18 15.98 -8.59
C PRO A 210 -8.44 16.92 -7.61
N LEU A 211 -8.63 16.75 -6.30
CA LEU A 211 -8.00 17.54 -5.25
C LEU A 211 -7.01 16.70 -4.42
N LEU A 212 -6.55 15.56 -4.96
CA LEU A 212 -5.72 14.60 -4.24
C LEU A 212 -4.53 15.24 -3.53
N ALA A 213 -3.77 16.11 -4.20
CA ALA A 213 -2.61 16.77 -3.61
C ALA A 213 -2.97 17.62 -2.38
N ASP A 214 -4.10 18.34 -2.41
CA ASP A 214 -4.55 19.17 -1.31
C ASP A 214 -5.10 18.32 -0.16
N HIS A 215 -5.80 17.23 -0.46
CA HIS A 215 -6.24 16.28 0.57
C HIS A 215 -5.08 15.53 1.22
N ILE A 216 -4.03 15.16 0.47
CA ILE A 216 -2.78 14.62 1.04
C ILE A 216 -2.15 15.64 1.99
N ARG A 217 -2.08 16.91 1.59
CA ARG A 217 -1.54 17.96 2.46
C ARG A 217 -2.36 18.13 3.75
N ALA A 218 -3.68 17.95 3.68
CA ALA A 218 -4.56 17.99 4.84
C ALA A 218 -4.34 16.81 5.82
N CYS A 219 -3.73 15.71 5.38
CA CYS A 219 -3.40 14.58 6.25
C CYS A 219 -2.24 14.90 7.21
N GLY A 220 -1.34 15.82 6.85
CA GLY A 220 -0.23 16.24 7.70
C GLY A 220 0.66 15.07 8.17
N ASP A 221 0.92 15.01 9.47
CA ASP A 221 1.75 13.97 10.11
C ASP A 221 1.02 12.63 10.31
N ARG A 222 -0.24 12.51 9.88
CA ARG A 222 -1.04 11.28 9.99
C ARG A 222 -0.87 10.31 8.82
N ILE A 223 -0.02 10.61 7.85
CA ILE A 223 0.35 9.65 6.81
C ILE A 223 1.34 8.64 7.40
N PHE A 224 0.89 7.40 7.60
CA PHE A 224 1.71 6.33 8.16
C PHE A 224 2.24 5.38 7.09
N VAL A 225 1.49 5.19 6.00
CA VAL A 225 1.85 4.28 4.91
C VAL A 225 1.61 5.00 3.58
N VAL A 226 2.50 4.77 2.63
CA VAL A 226 2.36 5.25 1.25
C VAL A 226 2.60 4.08 0.33
N GLN A 227 1.61 3.79 -0.51
CA GLN A 227 1.68 2.72 -1.50
C GLN A 227 1.63 3.32 -2.90
N VAL A 228 2.47 2.78 -3.78
CA VAL A 228 2.61 3.23 -5.16
C VAL A 228 2.41 2.07 -6.11
N SER A 229 1.72 2.38 -7.21
CA SER A 229 1.55 1.54 -8.39
C SER A 229 1.00 2.46 -9.49
N ASP A 230 0.63 1.90 -10.64
CA ASP A 230 -0.10 2.66 -11.64
C ASP A 230 -1.43 2.02 -11.99
N TRP A 231 -2.24 2.80 -12.70
CA TRP A 231 -3.58 2.41 -13.09
C TRP A 231 -3.64 2.04 -14.56
N ARG A 232 -4.47 1.05 -14.87
CA ARG A 232 -5.00 0.80 -16.21
C ARG A 232 -6.48 0.56 -16.07
N ARG A 233 -7.24 0.64 -17.17
CA ARG A 233 -8.69 0.41 -17.13
C ARG A 233 -8.96 -0.94 -16.45
N PRO A 234 -9.55 -0.95 -15.24
CA PRO A 234 -9.50 -2.12 -14.40
C PRO A 234 -10.49 -3.15 -14.91
N ARG A 235 -10.00 -4.38 -15.04
CA ARG A 235 -10.80 -5.58 -15.35
C ARG A 235 -11.18 -6.33 -14.08
N SER A 236 -10.46 -6.07 -12.99
CA SER A 236 -10.74 -6.49 -11.62
C SER A 236 -10.22 -5.42 -10.65
N PHE A 237 -10.51 -5.57 -9.34
CA PHE A 237 -9.91 -4.73 -8.30
C PHE A 237 -8.43 -5.10 -8.00
N LEU A 238 -7.94 -6.16 -8.64
CA LEU A 238 -6.57 -6.67 -8.54
C LEU A 238 -5.80 -6.41 -9.84
N ASP A 239 -6.12 -5.32 -10.55
CA ASP A 239 -5.61 -5.00 -11.89
C ASP A 239 -4.78 -3.71 -11.89
N ARG A 240 -3.71 -3.70 -11.10
CA ARG A 240 -2.72 -2.62 -11.07
C ARG A 240 -1.66 -2.85 -12.15
N THR A 241 -0.89 -1.81 -12.46
CA THR A 241 0.21 -1.90 -13.43
C THR A 241 1.49 -1.20 -12.94
N ILE A 242 2.55 -1.33 -13.74
CA ILE A 242 3.89 -0.81 -13.47
C ILE A 242 3.86 0.72 -13.36
N VAL A 243 4.55 1.26 -12.35
CA VAL A 243 4.66 2.72 -12.14
C VAL A 243 5.21 3.40 -13.40
N GLY A 244 4.47 4.37 -13.93
CA GLY A 244 4.82 5.12 -15.14
C GLY A 244 4.29 4.51 -16.44
N HIS A 245 3.65 3.33 -16.40
CA HIS A 245 2.98 2.73 -17.57
C HIS A 245 1.50 3.09 -17.65
N GLY A 246 0.95 3.72 -16.62
CA GLY A 246 -0.44 4.18 -16.57
C GLY A 246 -0.58 5.70 -16.61
N PRO A 247 -1.79 6.23 -16.38
CA PRO A 247 -2.10 7.65 -16.48
C PRO A 247 -1.98 8.40 -15.15
N ILE A 248 -1.62 7.74 -14.05
CA ILE A 248 -1.52 8.42 -12.74
C ILE A 248 -0.43 9.49 -12.82
N ASP A 249 -0.73 10.70 -12.36
CA ASP A 249 0.28 11.74 -12.13
C ASP A 249 1.13 11.40 -10.89
N MET A 250 2.06 10.47 -11.08
CA MET A 250 2.94 10.00 -10.00
C MET A 250 3.84 11.12 -9.48
N ALA A 251 4.29 12.04 -10.34
CA ALA A 251 5.16 13.15 -9.93
C ALA A 251 4.42 14.14 -9.02
N GLY A 252 3.16 14.48 -9.36
CA GLY A 252 2.29 15.27 -8.49
C GLY A 252 1.97 14.57 -7.17
N PHE A 253 1.70 13.26 -7.21
CA PHE A 253 1.44 12.44 -6.02
C PHE A 253 2.63 12.43 -5.06
N VAL A 254 3.81 12.01 -5.52
CA VAL A 254 5.00 11.95 -4.64
C VAL A 254 5.45 13.33 -4.19
N GLY A 255 5.23 14.38 -4.99
CA GLY A 255 5.47 15.76 -4.60
C GLY A 255 4.58 16.22 -3.43
N ALA A 256 3.29 15.88 -3.47
CA ALA A 256 2.37 16.19 -2.39
C ALA A 256 2.75 15.46 -1.09
N VAL A 257 3.11 14.18 -1.18
CA VAL A 257 3.57 13.39 -0.02
C VAL A 257 4.91 13.89 0.53
N ASP A 258 5.89 14.18 -0.33
CA ASP A 258 7.21 14.76 0.07
C ASP A 258 7.02 16.11 0.77
N SER A 259 6.05 16.94 0.32
CA SER A 259 5.75 18.22 0.96
C SER A 259 5.26 18.09 2.41
N MET A 260 4.73 16.92 2.78
CA MET A 260 4.34 16.56 4.16
C MET A 260 5.49 16.02 4.99
N ASN A 261 6.70 16.00 4.44
CA ASN A 261 7.91 15.51 5.10
C ASN A 261 7.78 14.04 5.55
N PHE A 262 6.99 13.24 4.84
CA PHE A 262 6.86 11.80 5.07
C PHE A 262 8.25 11.13 4.95
N LYS A 263 8.61 10.32 5.95
CA LYS A 263 9.91 9.64 6.04
C LYS A 263 9.83 8.12 5.90
N GLY A 264 8.62 7.59 5.80
CA GLY A 264 8.43 6.16 5.55
C GLY A 264 8.79 5.78 4.11
N PRO A 265 8.75 4.48 3.81
CA PRO A 265 8.98 4.00 2.46
C PRO A 265 7.79 4.29 1.53
N TYR A 266 8.08 4.41 0.25
CA TYR A 266 7.11 4.34 -0.83
C TYR A 266 7.04 2.88 -1.27
N ALA A 267 6.04 2.15 -0.78
CA ALA A 267 5.91 0.72 -0.99
C ALA A 267 5.27 0.43 -2.35
N LEU A 268 6.00 -0.26 -3.23
CA LEU A 268 5.43 -0.77 -4.48
C LEU A 268 4.39 -1.85 -4.17
N GLU A 269 3.11 -1.57 -4.42
CA GLU A 269 2.01 -2.50 -4.19
C GLU A 269 1.23 -2.73 -5.49
N ILE A 270 1.56 -3.80 -6.20
CA ILE A 270 0.90 -4.23 -7.43
C ILE A 270 0.10 -5.49 -7.15
N PHE A 271 -1.22 -5.37 -7.18
CA PHE A 271 -2.09 -6.52 -7.37
C PHE A 271 -2.21 -6.81 -8.86
N SER A 272 -2.00 -8.07 -9.26
CA SER A 272 -2.16 -8.49 -10.64
C SER A 272 -2.75 -9.90 -10.73
N LYS A 273 -3.75 -10.24 -9.92
CA LYS A 273 -4.31 -11.59 -9.86
C LYS A 273 -5.57 -11.73 -10.70
N ASP A 274 -5.76 -12.89 -11.32
CA ASP A 274 -6.98 -13.26 -12.05
C ASP A 274 -7.34 -12.28 -13.19
N VAL A 275 -6.33 -11.75 -13.88
CA VAL A 275 -6.48 -10.84 -15.04
C VAL A 275 -5.79 -11.39 -16.29
N PRO A 276 -6.30 -11.12 -17.52
CA PRO A 276 -5.70 -11.64 -18.74
C PRO A 276 -4.48 -10.80 -19.15
N ASP A 277 -3.26 -11.23 -18.79
CA ASP A 277 -1.96 -10.49 -18.76
C ASP A 277 -1.48 -10.11 -17.33
N SER A 278 -1.69 -11.03 -16.39
CA SER A 278 -1.20 -10.91 -15.04
C SER A 278 0.31 -10.65 -15.01
N LEU A 279 0.72 -9.57 -14.34
CA LEU A 279 2.14 -9.29 -14.07
C LEU A 279 2.76 -10.32 -13.13
N TYR A 280 1.95 -11.15 -12.46
CA TYR A 280 2.43 -12.28 -11.67
C TYR A 280 2.91 -13.45 -12.54
N ASP A 281 2.52 -13.50 -13.81
CA ASP A 281 2.98 -14.51 -14.77
C ASP A 281 4.27 -14.07 -15.51
N ASP A 282 4.68 -12.81 -15.36
CA ASP A 282 5.89 -12.22 -15.94
C ASP A 282 7.13 -12.35 -15.01
N ASP A 283 8.29 -11.84 -15.44
CA ASP A 283 9.46 -11.74 -14.55
C ASP A 283 9.27 -10.61 -13.53
N LEU A 284 8.91 -11.00 -12.31
CA LEU A 284 8.74 -10.06 -11.18
C LEU A 284 9.99 -9.23 -10.86
N ASN A 285 11.20 -9.66 -11.22
CA ASN A 285 12.40 -8.82 -11.09
C ASN A 285 12.33 -7.62 -12.05
N GLU A 286 11.87 -7.84 -13.28
CA GLU A 286 11.70 -6.79 -14.29
C GLU A 286 10.54 -5.86 -13.88
N VAL A 287 9.39 -6.41 -13.46
CA VAL A 287 8.24 -5.63 -12.98
C VAL A 287 8.63 -4.67 -11.85
N VAL A 288 9.38 -5.15 -10.85
CA VAL A 288 9.87 -4.32 -9.75
C VAL A 288 10.90 -3.29 -10.23
N SER A 289 11.87 -3.71 -11.04
CA SER A 289 12.94 -2.82 -11.53
C SER A 289 12.39 -1.68 -12.39
N GLU A 290 11.43 -1.98 -13.28
CA GLU A 290 10.76 -0.97 -14.10
C GLU A 290 9.92 -0.02 -13.26
N SER A 291 9.18 -0.55 -12.29
CA SER A 291 8.39 0.28 -11.37
C SER A 291 9.27 1.21 -10.54
N LYS A 292 10.45 0.73 -10.10
CA LYS A 292 11.43 1.58 -9.41
C LYS A 292 11.92 2.70 -10.33
N ARG A 293 12.28 2.40 -11.59
CA ARG A 293 12.70 3.45 -12.56
C ARG A 293 11.59 4.48 -12.78
N GLY A 294 10.34 4.03 -12.92
CA GLY A 294 9.19 4.92 -13.04
C GLY A 294 9.01 5.84 -11.83
N LEU A 295 9.19 5.29 -10.63
CA LEU A 295 9.14 6.06 -9.38
C LEU A 295 10.32 7.03 -9.25
N ASP A 296 11.53 6.62 -9.62
CA ASP A 296 12.72 7.49 -9.63
C ASP A 296 12.52 8.69 -10.58
N LEU A 297 11.96 8.46 -11.76
CA LEU A 297 11.65 9.51 -12.73
C LEU A 297 10.57 10.47 -12.20
N ALA A 298 9.51 9.92 -11.60
CA ALA A 298 8.47 10.73 -10.96
C ALA A 298 9.03 11.57 -9.82
N TRP A 299 9.91 10.98 -9.01
CA TRP A 299 10.58 11.66 -7.90
C TRP A 299 11.44 12.83 -8.37
N GLN A 300 12.21 12.67 -9.45
CA GLN A 300 13.01 13.75 -10.03
C GLN A 300 12.15 14.89 -10.59
N ARG A 301 10.95 14.57 -11.09
CA ARG A 301 10.01 15.53 -11.69
C ARG A 301 9.04 16.15 -10.68
N ARG A 302 9.07 15.71 -9.42
CA ARG A 302 8.09 16.10 -8.41
C ARG A 302 8.09 17.61 -8.19
N THR A 303 6.90 18.19 -8.08
CA THR A 303 6.72 19.58 -7.66
C THR A 303 6.38 19.59 -6.18
N ARG A 304 7.15 20.34 -5.39
CA ARG A 304 6.85 20.59 -3.96
C ARG A 304 5.76 21.65 -3.81
#